data_AF-A0A2S2RB45-F1
#
_entry.id   AF-A0A2S2RB45-F1
#
_cell.length_a   1.000
_cell.length_b   1.000
_cell.length_c   1.000
_cell.angle_alpha   90.00
_cell.angle_beta   90.00
_cell.angle_gamma   90.00
#
_symmetry.space_group_name_H-M   'P 1'
#
loop_
_entity.id
_entity.type
_entity.pdbx_description
1 polymer ?
#
loop_
_entity_poly.entity_id
_entity_poly.type
_entity_poly.pdbx_seq_one_letter_code
_entity_poly.pdbx_strand_id
1 'polypeptide(L)'
;MAKKGAQVVLQEEINNNDDWVKMLEKSGIYVVDVYAEWCGPCIPMIANLKKIKLEIGNENLHYAVAKSDNIMALERFRQKSEPHWLFFFDGNLVNLIIGSNAPRLMNLITDEVEQYVKFKNGEIQREFIPMNQITEEEKKKMIEYEHYQNQKIKNEKKIIDDRMMKAREYYLRRFSVNIPLQTCVVYFPHTIEYIMVEKPPEEGAELSEEPNEPVMVEKRVCNVATACSPKYAEFTVNEAIEMQLTEDKLNQMFFMDKELLESFPSELIDQLLSKKVFSVMLSMPVIKNEDVVSEGAAVDNEIPPDPAEHMGIVEQRLSTIIYGNGSPLNPSPDSFAVEHMIVNSSNVKIPSLYTPTNPLSKAAALAVLFKKFCLNNGYVPPQPPLPQYIVIFDIEKSNIVLPIIEDLEGKIDHYGFFRNADPENPILLCKDYELLTTYGMDKIGKDGKLVLSVLKDDNDKSLLRFVDVGPIYVSPDSDVGIDDAIKFFPHDFDQMDGEVKIWLAQQSAREEEAMAAVEDGDGEEHVAGEDEEFSRRKENEKEGEEERPFTTKLSTVS
;
A
#
# COMPACT_ATOMS: atom_id res chain seq x y z
N MET A 1 70.64 -31.18 -0.29
CA MET A 1 69.59 -30.18 -0.53
C MET A 1 68.31 -30.93 -0.87
N ALA A 2 67.33 -30.95 0.03
CA ALA A 2 66.03 -31.59 -0.22
C ALA A 2 65.15 -30.62 -1.04
N LYS A 3 64.57 -31.10 -2.15
CA LYS A 3 63.58 -30.35 -2.94
C LYS A 3 62.41 -29.99 -2.03
N LYS A 4 62.13 -28.70 -1.85
CA LYS A 4 60.84 -28.21 -1.32
C LYS A 4 59.74 -28.79 -2.20
N GLY A 5 58.88 -29.63 -1.61
CA GLY A 5 57.73 -30.22 -2.30
C GLY A 5 56.79 -29.11 -2.79
N ALA A 6 56.35 -29.22 -4.04
CA ALA A 6 55.30 -28.37 -4.59
C ALA A 6 54.05 -28.49 -3.72
N GLN A 7 53.47 -27.35 -3.34
CA GLN A 7 52.24 -27.30 -2.55
C GLN A 7 51.11 -27.85 -3.43
N VAL A 8 50.56 -29.01 -3.06
CA VAL A 8 49.50 -29.67 -3.83
C VAL A 8 48.25 -28.80 -3.78
N VAL A 9 47.83 -28.30 -4.94
CA VAL A 9 46.58 -27.54 -5.11
C VAL A 9 45.40 -28.48 -4.84
N LEU A 10 44.54 -28.14 -3.88
CA LEU A 10 43.43 -29.00 -3.46
C LEU A 10 42.30 -29.06 -4.50
N GLN A 11 41.98 -27.91 -5.09
CA GLN A 11 40.84 -27.71 -5.99
C GLN A 11 41.34 -27.15 -7.33
N GLU A 12 40.92 -27.77 -8.44
CA GLU A 12 41.15 -27.25 -9.78
C GLU A 12 40.18 -26.09 -10.08
N GLU A 13 40.67 -25.01 -10.69
CA GLU A 13 39.84 -23.87 -11.08
C GLU A 13 39.35 -24.04 -12.53
N ILE A 14 38.04 -23.95 -12.73
CA ILE A 14 37.40 -24.09 -14.04
C ILE A 14 36.69 -22.77 -14.36
N ASN A 15 37.22 -22.02 -15.32
CA ASN A 15 36.79 -20.65 -15.59
C ASN A 15 36.23 -20.44 -17.00
N ASN A 16 36.25 -21.45 -17.87
CA ASN A 16 35.78 -21.38 -19.25
C ASN A 16 35.32 -22.77 -19.76
N ASN A 17 34.72 -22.79 -20.94
CA ASN A 17 34.19 -24.03 -21.54
C ASN A 17 35.29 -25.06 -21.86
N ASP A 18 36.48 -24.63 -22.26
CA ASP A 18 37.56 -25.56 -22.63
C ASP A 18 38.06 -26.33 -21.40
N ASP A 19 38.25 -25.65 -20.28
CA ASP A 19 38.65 -26.27 -19.02
C ASP A 19 37.55 -27.17 -18.46
N TRP A 20 36.28 -26.80 -18.67
CA TRP A 20 35.13 -27.64 -18.34
C TRP A 20 35.16 -28.96 -19.12
N VAL A 21 35.35 -28.92 -20.44
CA VAL A 21 35.45 -30.14 -21.27
C VAL A 21 36.63 -31.01 -20.85
N LYS A 22 37.81 -30.41 -20.64
CA LYS A 22 39.00 -31.15 -20.17
C LYS A 22 38.78 -31.83 -18.82
N MET A 23 38.01 -31.22 -17.91
CA MET A 23 37.69 -31.85 -16.62
C MET A 23 36.82 -33.09 -16.82
N LEU A 24 35.80 -33.01 -17.69
CA LEU A 24 34.90 -34.13 -17.97
C LEU A 24 35.60 -35.31 -18.67
N GLU A 25 36.68 -35.09 -19.41
CA GLU A 25 37.46 -36.16 -20.04
C GLU A 25 38.29 -36.99 -19.04
N LYS A 26 38.50 -36.49 -17.82
CA LYS A 26 39.31 -37.18 -16.80
C LYS A 26 38.49 -38.28 -16.10
N SER A 27 39.10 -39.45 -15.95
CA SER A 27 38.53 -40.54 -15.14
C SER A 27 38.63 -40.20 -13.65
N GLY A 28 37.64 -40.62 -12.86
CA GLY A 28 37.61 -40.32 -11.43
C GLY A 28 36.27 -39.77 -10.97
N ILE A 29 36.25 -39.36 -9.70
CA ILE A 29 35.14 -38.65 -9.08
C ILE A 29 35.51 -37.18 -9.01
N TYR A 30 34.71 -36.33 -9.63
CA TYR A 30 34.82 -34.88 -9.46
C TYR A 30 33.70 -34.37 -8.58
N VAL A 31 34.05 -33.64 -7.54
CA VAL A 31 33.11 -32.85 -6.73
C VAL A 31 33.39 -31.38 -7.02
N VAL A 32 32.46 -30.74 -7.73
CA VAL A 32 32.62 -29.41 -8.30
C VAL A 32 31.74 -28.41 -7.56
N ASP A 33 32.35 -27.40 -6.95
CA ASP A 33 31.66 -26.24 -6.38
C ASP A 33 31.38 -25.22 -7.48
N VAL A 34 30.12 -25.12 -7.92
CA VAL A 34 29.68 -24.13 -8.90
C VAL A 34 29.22 -22.87 -8.21
N TYR A 35 29.80 -21.75 -8.62
CA TYR A 35 29.55 -20.43 -8.04
C TYR A 35 29.37 -19.34 -9.10
N ALA A 36 28.81 -18.20 -8.71
CA ALA A 36 28.72 -16.99 -9.51
C ALA A 36 29.85 -16.01 -9.16
N GLU A 37 30.35 -15.26 -10.14
CA GLU A 37 31.50 -14.34 -10.02
C GLU A 37 31.43 -13.44 -8.79
N TRP A 38 30.28 -12.81 -8.58
CA TRP A 38 30.06 -11.84 -7.52
C TRP A 38 30.00 -12.47 -6.12
N CYS A 39 29.73 -13.77 -6.03
CA CYS A 39 29.63 -14.50 -4.76
C CYS A 39 30.95 -15.20 -4.41
N GLY A 40 31.71 -15.66 -5.41
CA GLY A 40 32.91 -16.46 -5.22
C GLY A 40 32.62 -17.90 -4.76
N PRO A 41 33.64 -18.78 -4.73
CA PRO A 41 33.49 -20.17 -4.29
C PRO A 41 33.28 -20.26 -2.77
N CYS A 42 32.80 -21.41 -2.29
CA CYS A 42 32.48 -21.61 -0.89
C CYS A 42 33.74 -21.82 -0.02
N ILE A 43 34.41 -20.73 0.34
CA ILE A 43 35.64 -20.72 1.15
C ILE A 43 35.49 -21.53 2.47
N PRO A 44 34.39 -21.42 3.23
CA PRO A 44 34.26 -22.16 4.48
C PRO A 44 34.32 -23.70 4.30
N MET A 45 33.96 -24.24 3.13
CA MET A 45 33.93 -25.68 2.91
C MET A 45 35.30 -26.30 2.62
N ILE A 46 36.30 -25.48 2.28
CA ILE A 46 37.65 -25.95 1.92
C ILE A 46 38.27 -26.80 3.04
N ALA A 47 38.06 -26.43 4.31
CA ALA A 47 38.57 -27.19 5.46
C ALA A 47 37.96 -28.61 5.55
N ASN A 48 36.65 -28.72 5.27
CA ASN A 48 35.94 -30.00 5.27
C ASN A 48 36.39 -30.90 4.13
N LEU A 49 36.59 -30.34 2.92
CA LEU A 49 37.09 -31.09 1.76
C LEU A 49 38.52 -31.63 2.00
N LYS A 50 39.40 -30.82 2.63
CA LYS A 50 40.74 -31.28 3.03
C LYS A 50 40.67 -32.45 4.00
N LYS A 51 39.79 -32.38 5.00
CA LYS A 51 39.60 -33.43 6.00
C LYS A 51 39.19 -34.75 5.34
N ILE A 52 38.17 -34.72 4.47
CA ILE A 52 37.70 -35.91 3.75
C ILE A 52 38.80 -36.52 2.87
N LYS A 53 39.52 -35.70 2.13
CA LYS A 53 40.58 -36.21 1.23
C LYS A 53 41.68 -36.95 2.00
N LEU A 54 41.99 -36.49 3.22
CA LEU A 54 42.94 -37.15 4.12
C LEU A 54 42.37 -38.43 4.74
N GLU A 55 41.10 -38.43 5.14
CA GLU A 55 40.45 -39.59 5.78
C GLU A 55 40.21 -40.75 4.81
N ILE A 56 39.74 -40.45 3.59
CA ILE A 56 39.44 -41.46 2.58
C ILE A 56 40.72 -41.95 1.89
N GLY A 57 41.66 -41.04 1.57
CA GLY A 57 42.90 -41.39 0.88
C GLY A 57 42.72 -41.93 -0.55
N ASN A 58 41.57 -41.68 -1.20
CA ASN A 58 41.30 -42.15 -2.56
C ASN A 58 41.92 -41.19 -3.59
N GLU A 59 42.86 -41.68 -4.39
CA GLU A 59 43.56 -40.90 -5.41
C GLU A 59 42.65 -40.44 -6.56
N ASN A 60 41.51 -41.10 -6.77
CA ASN A 60 40.53 -40.78 -7.81
C ASN A 60 39.52 -39.70 -7.37
N LEU A 61 39.61 -39.16 -6.15
CA LEU A 61 38.74 -38.08 -5.68
C LEU A 61 39.36 -36.70 -5.97
N HIS A 62 38.73 -35.98 -6.89
CA HIS A 62 39.13 -34.65 -7.34
C HIS A 62 38.10 -33.61 -6.91
N TYR A 63 38.60 -32.43 -6.54
CA TYR A 63 37.76 -31.28 -6.26
C TYR A 63 38.02 -30.21 -7.30
N ALA A 64 36.97 -29.49 -7.68
CA ALA A 64 37.08 -28.32 -8.53
C ALA A 64 36.17 -27.21 -8.05
N VAL A 65 36.49 -25.98 -8.47
CA VAL A 65 35.61 -24.82 -8.35
C VAL A 65 35.33 -24.33 -9.77
N ALA A 66 34.07 -24.09 -10.10
CA ALA A 66 33.66 -23.72 -11.45
C ALA A 66 32.84 -22.43 -11.46
N LYS A 67 33.30 -21.45 -12.24
CA LYS A 67 32.65 -20.16 -12.38
C LYS A 67 31.54 -20.23 -13.44
N SER A 68 30.29 -20.25 -12.98
CA SER A 68 29.10 -20.46 -13.83
C SER A 68 28.90 -19.39 -14.93
N ASP A 69 29.35 -18.16 -14.69
CA ASP A 69 29.15 -17.02 -15.60
C ASP A 69 29.71 -17.31 -17.00
N ASN A 70 30.88 -17.96 -17.08
CA ASN A 70 31.63 -18.15 -18.32
C ASN A 70 31.52 -19.57 -18.91
N ILE A 71 30.69 -20.44 -18.34
CA ILE A 71 30.56 -21.84 -18.74
C ILE A 71 29.11 -22.10 -19.17
N MET A 72 28.90 -22.39 -20.46
CA MET A 72 27.56 -22.55 -21.04
C MET A 72 26.80 -23.73 -20.40
N ALA A 73 27.50 -24.83 -20.11
CA ALA A 73 26.91 -25.99 -19.46
C ALA A 73 26.38 -25.71 -18.03
N LEU A 74 26.80 -24.59 -17.43
CA LEU A 74 26.41 -24.17 -16.08
C LEU A 74 25.46 -22.97 -16.07
N GLU A 75 24.90 -22.60 -17.23
CA GLU A 75 24.03 -21.43 -17.37
C GLU A 75 22.87 -21.43 -16.37
N ARG A 76 22.27 -22.59 -16.09
CA ARG A 76 21.15 -22.73 -15.13
C ARG A 76 21.51 -22.45 -13.67
N PHE A 77 22.81 -22.43 -13.32
CA PHE A 77 23.31 -22.16 -11.96
C PHE A 77 23.78 -20.71 -11.77
N ARG A 78 23.65 -19.87 -12.80
CA ARG A 78 24.03 -18.45 -12.73
C ARG A 78 23.11 -17.67 -11.78
N GLN A 79 23.62 -16.53 -11.31
CA GLN A 79 22.90 -15.59 -10.43
C GLN A 79 22.41 -16.21 -9.11
N LYS A 80 23.08 -17.27 -8.65
CA LYS A 80 22.81 -17.89 -7.35
C LYS A 80 23.89 -17.49 -6.36
N SER A 81 23.45 -17.15 -5.15
CA SER A 81 24.33 -16.79 -4.01
C SER A 81 24.72 -18.00 -3.17
N GLU A 82 24.16 -19.18 -3.46
CA GLU A 82 24.43 -20.43 -2.76
C GLU A 82 25.22 -21.38 -3.66
N PRO A 83 26.21 -22.12 -3.10
CA PRO A 83 27.04 -23.02 -3.89
C PRO A 83 26.22 -24.22 -4.37
N HIS A 84 26.50 -24.64 -5.60
CA HIS A 84 25.94 -25.86 -6.18
C HIS A 84 27.04 -26.90 -6.31
N TRP A 85 26.93 -28.00 -5.58
CA TRP A 85 27.92 -29.06 -5.60
C TRP A 85 27.47 -30.15 -6.57
N LEU A 86 28.19 -30.29 -7.67
CA LEU A 86 27.95 -31.34 -8.66
C LEU A 86 28.95 -32.48 -8.50
N PHE A 87 28.45 -33.70 -8.63
CA PHE A 87 29.23 -34.93 -8.52
C PHE A 87 29.29 -35.61 -9.88
N PHE A 88 30.50 -35.89 -10.38
CA PHE A 88 30.70 -36.56 -11.66
C PHE A 88 31.48 -37.85 -11.48
N PHE A 89 31.04 -38.92 -12.16
CA PHE A 89 31.81 -40.15 -12.36
C PHE A 89 32.25 -40.23 -13.82
N ASP A 90 33.56 -40.22 -14.07
CA ASP A 90 34.15 -40.28 -15.41
C ASP A 90 33.46 -39.31 -16.41
N GLY A 91 33.26 -38.06 -15.98
CA GLY A 91 32.62 -37.01 -16.79
C GLY A 91 31.08 -37.03 -16.83
N ASN A 92 30.42 -37.99 -16.19
CA ASN A 92 28.96 -38.07 -16.16
C ASN A 92 28.42 -37.61 -14.81
N LEU A 93 27.48 -36.66 -14.81
CA LEU A 93 26.84 -36.16 -13.59
C LEU A 93 26.04 -37.27 -12.91
N VAL A 94 26.27 -37.49 -11.62
CA VAL A 94 25.58 -38.52 -10.81
C VAL A 94 24.76 -37.93 -9.67
N ASN A 95 25.13 -36.76 -9.17
CA ASN A 95 24.44 -36.14 -8.05
C ASN A 95 24.62 -34.62 -8.03
N LEU A 96 23.67 -33.94 -7.40
CA LEU A 96 23.68 -32.49 -7.21
C LEU A 96 23.09 -32.16 -5.84
N ILE A 97 23.80 -31.34 -5.08
CA ILE A 97 23.32 -30.79 -3.81
C ILE A 97 23.52 -29.27 -3.79
N ILE A 98 22.54 -28.57 -3.22
CA ILE A 98 22.52 -27.12 -3.16
C ILE A 98 22.78 -26.66 -1.73
N GLY A 99 23.64 -25.65 -1.57
CA GLY A 99 23.92 -24.98 -0.32
C GLY A 99 25.17 -25.49 0.41
N SER A 100 25.38 -24.95 1.61
CA SER A 100 26.63 -25.10 2.37
C SER A 100 26.49 -25.96 3.63
N ASN A 101 25.61 -26.97 3.62
CA ASN A 101 25.44 -27.88 4.75
C ASN A 101 26.62 -28.86 4.83
N ALA A 102 27.63 -28.52 5.65
CA ALA A 102 28.88 -29.27 5.73
C ALA A 102 28.68 -30.76 6.11
N PRO A 103 27.94 -31.14 7.17
CA PRO A 103 27.73 -32.56 7.48
C PRO A 103 27.08 -33.34 6.34
N ARG A 104 26.05 -32.76 5.70
CA ARG A 104 25.34 -33.41 4.58
C ARG A 104 26.25 -33.60 3.38
N LEU A 105 27.01 -32.57 2.99
CA LEU A 105 27.96 -32.64 1.89
C LEU A 105 29.07 -33.67 2.18
N MET A 106 29.60 -33.67 3.40
CA MET A 106 30.68 -34.57 3.80
C MET A 106 30.25 -36.04 3.72
N ASN A 107 29.09 -36.39 4.27
CA ASN A 107 28.54 -37.74 4.19
C ASN A 107 28.29 -38.14 2.73
N LEU A 108 27.73 -37.23 1.93
CA LEU A 108 27.45 -37.51 0.53
C LEU A 108 28.74 -37.79 -0.28
N ILE A 109 29.82 -37.04 -0.02
CA ILE A 109 31.12 -37.31 -0.68
C ILE A 109 31.61 -38.72 -0.33
N THR A 110 31.54 -39.11 0.94
CA THR A 110 31.94 -40.47 1.36
C THR A 110 31.09 -41.54 0.67
N ASP A 111 29.77 -41.37 0.66
CA ASP A 111 28.83 -42.30 0.04
C ASP A 111 29.07 -42.43 -1.48
N GLU A 112 29.28 -41.32 -2.19
CA GLU A 112 29.56 -41.32 -3.63
C GLU A 112 30.94 -41.93 -3.94
N VAL A 113 31.93 -41.77 -3.06
CA VAL A 113 33.23 -42.46 -3.21
C VAL A 113 33.07 -43.97 -3.12
N GLU A 114 32.31 -44.47 -2.13
CA GLU A 114 32.04 -45.90 -2.01
C GLU A 114 31.26 -46.44 -3.21
N GLN A 115 30.26 -45.68 -3.68
CA GLN A 115 29.47 -46.05 -4.87
C GLN A 115 30.33 -46.10 -6.13
N TYR A 116 31.25 -45.16 -6.32
CA TYR A 116 32.16 -45.17 -7.46
C TYR A 116 33.06 -46.39 -7.49
N VAL A 117 33.60 -46.83 -6.34
CA VAL A 117 34.42 -48.05 -6.25
C VAL A 117 33.61 -49.27 -6.70
N LYS A 118 32.39 -49.42 -6.17
CA LYS A 118 31.48 -50.51 -6.57
C LYS A 118 31.13 -50.44 -8.06
N PHE A 119 30.90 -49.24 -8.59
CA PHE A 119 30.62 -49.02 -10.01
C PHE A 119 31.80 -49.44 -10.88
N LYS A 120 33.03 -49.06 -10.53
CA LYS A 120 34.25 -49.46 -11.26
C LYS A 120 34.51 -50.96 -11.20
N ASN A 121 34.15 -51.62 -10.10
CA ASN A 121 34.24 -53.07 -9.97
C ASN A 121 33.12 -53.82 -10.74
N GLY A 122 32.14 -53.11 -11.30
CA GLY A 122 30.99 -53.71 -11.99
C GLY A 122 29.95 -54.32 -11.03
N GLU A 123 30.03 -54.00 -9.74
CA GLU A 123 29.11 -54.51 -8.70
C GLU A 123 27.74 -53.82 -8.76
N ILE A 124 27.69 -52.59 -9.27
CA ILE A 124 26.46 -51.80 -9.42
C ILE A 124 26.37 -51.17 -10.80
N GLN A 125 25.14 -50.97 -11.28
CA GLN A 125 24.84 -50.06 -12.40
C GLN A 125 24.41 -48.71 -11.84
N ARG A 126 24.89 -47.61 -12.44
CA ARG A 126 24.59 -46.24 -12.02
C ARG A 126 23.81 -45.52 -13.13
N GLU A 127 22.73 -44.86 -12.75
CA GLU A 127 22.04 -43.91 -13.62
C GLU A 127 22.74 -42.55 -13.57
N PHE A 128 22.95 -41.95 -14.74
CA PHE A 128 23.54 -40.63 -14.87
C PHE A 128 22.46 -39.58 -15.10
N ILE A 129 22.65 -38.41 -14.51
CA ILE A 129 21.76 -37.27 -14.64
C ILE A 129 22.21 -36.47 -15.87
N PRO A 130 21.37 -36.30 -16.90
CA PRO A 130 21.65 -35.37 -17.99
C PRO A 130 21.86 -33.94 -17.46
N MET A 131 22.87 -33.23 -17.97
CA MET A 131 23.17 -31.85 -17.55
C MET A 131 22.03 -30.85 -17.78
N ASN A 132 21.04 -31.18 -18.62
CA ASN A 132 19.85 -30.36 -18.87
C ASN A 132 18.65 -30.74 -17.98
N GLN A 133 18.71 -31.85 -17.24
CA GLN A 133 17.62 -32.31 -16.39
C GLN A 133 17.67 -31.59 -15.04
N ILE A 134 16.55 -30.96 -14.65
CA ILE A 134 16.39 -30.34 -13.33
C ILE A 134 16.17 -31.45 -12.29
N THR A 135 16.99 -31.44 -11.25
CA THR A 135 16.91 -32.41 -10.14
C THR A 135 15.77 -32.08 -9.17
N GLU A 136 15.35 -33.06 -8.36
CA GLU A 136 14.35 -32.83 -7.30
C GLU A 136 14.85 -31.85 -6.22
N GLU A 137 16.17 -31.80 -5.98
CA GLU A 137 16.79 -30.81 -5.08
C GLU A 137 16.60 -29.39 -5.62
N GLU A 138 16.87 -29.18 -6.92
CA GLU A 138 16.65 -27.89 -7.60
C GLU A 138 15.17 -27.48 -7.56
N LYS A 139 14.24 -28.41 -7.86
CA LYS A 139 12.80 -28.12 -7.81
C LYS A 139 12.35 -27.67 -6.43
N LYS A 140 12.81 -28.33 -5.36
CA LYS A 140 12.50 -27.94 -3.97
C LYS A 140 12.99 -26.52 -3.68
N LYS A 141 14.23 -26.21 -4.04
CA LYS A 141 14.82 -24.88 -3.87
C LYS A 141 14.09 -23.79 -4.66
N MET A 142 13.63 -24.10 -5.87
CA MET A 142 12.82 -23.17 -6.67
C MET A 142 11.48 -22.87 -6.00
N ILE A 143 10.78 -23.89 -5.49
CA ILE A 143 9.51 -23.72 -4.76
C ILE A 143 9.72 -22.92 -3.47
N GLU A 144 10.79 -23.21 -2.71
CA GLU A 144 11.15 -22.46 -1.50
C GLU A 144 11.42 -20.98 -1.82
N TYR A 145 12.18 -20.71 -2.89
CA TYR A 145 12.47 -19.34 -3.33
C TYR A 145 11.21 -18.60 -3.79
N GLU A 146 10.37 -19.24 -4.60
CA GLU A 146 9.09 -18.66 -5.04
C GLU A 146 8.18 -18.36 -3.85
N HIS A 147 8.11 -19.27 -2.89
CA HIS A 147 7.34 -19.06 -1.66
C HIS A 147 7.86 -17.86 -0.86
N TYR A 148 9.19 -17.74 -0.69
CA TYR A 148 9.83 -16.61 -0.03
C TYR A 148 9.55 -15.28 -0.75
N GLN A 149 9.67 -15.24 -2.08
CA GLN A 149 9.37 -14.03 -2.87
C GLN A 149 7.90 -13.65 -2.74
N ASN A 150 6.98 -14.62 -2.82
CA ASN A 150 5.55 -14.39 -2.65
C ASN A 150 5.22 -13.88 -1.23
N GLN A 151 5.87 -14.41 -0.19
CA GLN A 151 5.72 -13.89 1.18
C GLN A 151 6.24 -12.46 1.30
N LYS A 152 7.41 -12.17 0.70
CA LYS A 152 8.00 -10.83 0.70
C LYS A 152 7.06 -9.81 0.03
N ILE A 153 6.56 -10.11 -1.17
CA ILE A 153 5.60 -9.27 -1.89
C ILE A 153 4.32 -9.06 -1.08
N LYS A 154 3.80 -10.12 -0.44
CA LYS A 154 2.61 -10.02 0.43
C LYS A 154 2.83 -9.09 1.62
N ASN A 155 4.00 -9.19 2.28
CA ASN A 155 4.34 -8.33 3.41
C ASN A 155 4.51 -6.87 2.98
N GLU A 156 5.20 -6.62 1.87
CA GLU A 156 5.35 -5.27 1.30
C GLU A 156 4.00 -4.67 0.92
N LYS A 157 3.13 -5.45 0.26
CA LYS A 157 1.76 -5.00 -0.07
C LYS A 157 0.97 -4.65 1.19
N LYS A 158 1.07 -5.46 2.25
CA LYS A 158 0.38 -5.19 3.52
C LYS A 158 0.84 -3.88 4.15
N ILE A 159 2.15 -3.62 4.19
CA ILE A 159 2.70 -2.35 4.71
C ILE A 159 2.17 -1.15 3.91
N ILE A 160 2.15 -1.25 2.58
CA ILE A 160 1.60 -0.20 1.71
C ILE A 160 0.11 -0.01 1.99
N ASP A 161 -0.68 -1.08 2.07
CA ASP A 161 -2.11 -0.99 2.34
C ASP A 161 -2.42 -0.38 3.71
N ASP A 162 -1.64 -0.70 4.74
CA ASP A 162 -1.76 -0.12 6.09
C ASP A 162 -1.46 1.38 6.07
N ARG A 163 -0.40 1.82 5.38
CA ARG A 163 -0.06 3.25 5.17
C ARG A 163 -1.16 4.01 4.42
N MET A 164 -1.79 3.34 3.45
CA MET A 164 -2.83 3.91 2.60
C MET A 164 -4.21 3.95 3.24
N MET A 165 -4.40 3.33 4.41
CA MET A 165 -5.73 3.22 5.04
C MET A 165 -6.34 4.59 5.34
N LYS A 166 -5.60 5.47 6.05
CA LYS A 166 -6.07 6.81 6.39
C LYS A 166 -6.23 7.70 5.16
N ALA A 167 -5.35 7.57 4.17
CA ALA A 167 -5.46 8.25 2.89
C ALA A 167 -6.78 7.91 2.21
N ARG A 168 -7.05 6.60 2.03
CA ARG A 168 -8.28 6.11 1.41
C ARG A 168 -9.51 6.64 2.13
N GLU A 169 -9.55 6.56 3.45
CA GLU A 169 -10.66 7.09 4.25
C GLU A 169 -10.87 8.60 4.02
N TYR A 170 -9.81 9.40 4.06
CA TYR A 170 -9.87 10.85 3.81
C TYR A 170 -10.46 11.18 2.44
N TYR A 171 -9.92 10.59 1.36
CA TYR A 171 -10.37 10.86 0.00
C TYR A 171 -11.80 10.36 -0.25
N LEU A 172 -12.17 9.22 0.34
CA LEU A 172 -13.55 8.71 0.28
C LEU A 172 -14.52 9.61 1.04
N ARG A 173 -14.12 10.15 2.20
CA ARG A 173 -14.93 11.08 2.97
C ARG A 173 -15.19 12.36 2.19
N ARG A 174 -14.15 12.94 1.59
CA ARG A 174 -14.27 14.14 0.76
C ARG A 174 -15.16 13.88 -0.46
N PHE A 175 -14.96 12.74 -1.12
CA PHE A 175 -15.81 12.36 -2.25
C PHE A 175 -17.26 12.15 -1.85
N SER A 176 -17.53 11.57 -0.69
CA SER A 176 -18.90 11.31 -0.22
C SER A 176 -19.74 12.57 -0.11
N VAL A 177 -19.12 13.73 0.21
CA VAL A 177 -19.75 15.06 0.26
C VAL A 177 -20.11 15.58 -1.13
N ASN A 178 -19.34 15.23 -2.17
CA ASN A 178 -19.62 15.65 -3.55
C ASN A 178 -20.77 14.86 -4.21
N ILE A 179 -21.17 13.74 -3.63
CA ILE A 179 -22.20 12.83 -4.18
C ILE A 179 -23.30 12.51 -3.15
N PRO A 180 -23.99 13.52 -2.59
CA PRO A 180 -24.95 13.31 -1.50
C PRO A 180 -26.22 12.56 -1.95
N LEU A 181 -26.54 12.57 -3.25
CA LEU A 181 -27.80 12.03 -3.79
C LEU A 181 -27.64 10.73 -4.57
N GLN A 182 -26.42 10.31 -4.89
CA GLN A 182 -26.16 9.09 -5.64
C GLN A 182 -25.95 7.91 -4.69
N THR A 183 -26.24 6.70 -5.15
CA THR A 183 -25.94 5.45 -4.46
C THR A 183 -25.94 4.30 -5.47
N CYS A 184 -25.77 3.05 -5.04
CA CYS A 184 -25.80 1.91 -5.94
C CYS A 184 -26.38 0.64 -5.30
N VAL A 185 -26.95 -0.23 -6.15
CA VAL A 185 -27.27 -1.61 -5.82
C VAL A 185 -26.36 -2.54 -6.62
N VAL A 186 -25.75 -3.50 -5.94
CA VAL A 186 -24.90 -4.54 -6.54
C VAL A 186 -25.65 -5.87 -6.45
N TYR A 187 -25.93 -6.49 -7.59
CA TYR A 187 -26.52 -7.81 -7.70
C TYR A 187 -25.40 -8.86 -7.88
N PHE A 188 -25.43 -9.89 -7.04
CA PHE A 188 -24.37 -10.89 -6.98
C PHE A 188 -24.47 -11.91 -8.12
N PRO A 189 -23.37 -12.60 -8.45
CA PRO A 189 -23.26 -13.31 -9.73
C PRO A 189 -24.28 -14.44 -9.94
N HIS A 190 -24.71 -15.12 -8.88
CA HIS A 190 -25.74 -16.17 -8.97
C HIS A 190 -27.13 -15.65 -9.35
N THR A 191 -27.36 -14.34 -9.30
CA THR A 191 -28.62 -13.72 -9.72
C THR A 191 -28.67 -13.39 -11.21
N ILE A 192 -27.57 -13.62 -11.92
CA ILE A 192 -27.37 -13.19 -13.30
C ILE A 192 -27.37 -14.42 -14.21
N GLU A 193 -28.30 -14.42 -15.16
CA GLU A 193 -28.44 -15.44 -16.19
C GLU A 193 -28.24 -14.81 -17.57
N TYR A 194 -27.78 -15.61 -18.53
CA TYR A 194 -27.62 -15.18 -19.91
C TYR A 194 -28.49 -16.06 -20.80
N ILE A 195 -29.42 -15.45 -21.53
CA ILE A 195 -30.34 -16.14 -22.44
C ILE A 195 -30.06 -15.72 -23.88
N MET A 196 -30.26 -16.63 -24.83
CA MET A 196 -30.16 -16.30 -26.25
C MET A 196 -31.50 -15.74 -26.73
N VAL A 197 -31.49 -14.53 -27.29
CA VAL A 197 -32.65 -13.86 -27.88
C VAL A 197 -32.35 -13.39 -29.29
N GLU A 198 -33.36 -13.33 -30.15
CA GLU A 198 -33.22 -12.82 -31.51
C GLU A 198 -32.87 -11.32 -31.48
N LYS A 199 -31.85 -10.93 -32.26
CA LYS A 199 -31.44 -9.52 -32.40
C LYS A 199 -32.61 -8.74 -33.04
N PRO A 200 -33.10 -7.66 -32.41
CA PRO A 200 -34.13 -6.84 -33.03
C PRO A 200 -33.61 -6.22 -34.34
N PRO A 201 -34.46 -6.06 -35.37
CA PRO A 201 -34.05 -5.46 -36.64
C PRO A 201 -33.58 -4.02 -36.41
N GLU A 202 -32.44 -3.64 -37.01
CA GLU A 202 -31.88 -2.28 -36.90
C GLU A 202 -32.83 -1.27 -37.57
N GLU A 203 -33.25 -0.24 -36.82
CA GLU A 203 -34.07 0.85 -37.36
C GLU A 203 -33.29 1.58 -38.48
N GLY A 204 -33.66 1.32 -39.73
CA GLY A 204 -33.04 1.92 -40.92
C GLY A 204 -32.38 0.95 -41.89
N ALA A 205 -32.39 -0.36 -41.63
CA ALA A 205 -31.94 -1.35 -42.61
C ALA A 205 -32.91 -1.37 -43.82
N GLU A 206 -32.40 -1.05 -45.01
CA GLU A 206 -33.14 -1.17 -46.26
C GLU A 206 -33.70 -2.60 -46.40
N LEU A 207 -34.98 -2.70 -46.76
CA LEU A 207 -35.69 -3.98 -46.97
C LEU A 207 -35.01 -4.79 -48.08
N SER A 208 -34.05 -5.65 -47.72
CA SER A 208 -33.54 -6.68 -48.62
C SER A 208 -34.59 -7.80 -48.76
N GLU A 209 -34.90 -8.21 -49.99
CA GLU A 209 -35.96 -9.18 -50.33
C GLU A 209 -35.67 -10.65 -49.92
N GLU A 210 -34.60 -10.92 -49.17
CA GLU A 210 -34.32 -12.25 -48.61
C GLU A 210 -34.45 -12.24 -47.07
N PRO A 211 -35.16 -13.23 -46.47
CA PRO A 211 -35.27 -13.32 -45.02
C PRO A 211 -33.90 -13.65 -44.42
N ASN A 212 -33.25 -12.66 -43.79
CA ASN A 212 -32.04 -12.89 -43.02
C ASN A 212 -32.32 -13.89 -41.90
N GLU A 213 -31.48 -14.92 -41.74
CA GLU A 213 -31.56 -15.86 -40.62
C GLU A 213 -31.52 -15.10 -39.28
N PRO A 214 -32.32 -15.49 -38.27
CA PRO A 214 -32.37 -14.80 -36.99
C PRO A 214 -31.01 -14.87 -36.29
N VAL A 215 -30.35 -13.71 -36.16
CA VAL A 215 -29.09 -13.59 -35.43
C VAL A 215 -29.41 -13.62 -33.94
N MET A 216 -29.05 -14.72 -33.27
CA MET A 216 -29.21 -14.87 -31.83
C MET A 216 -28.10 -14.10 -31.09
N VAL A 217 -28.49 -13.25 -30.15
CA VAL A 217 -27.59 -12.50 -29.26
C VAL A 217 -27.83 -12.90 -27.81
N GLU A 218 -26.75 -12.97 -27.06
CA GLU A 218 -26.79 -13.25 -25.62
C GLU A 218 -27.28 -12.01 -24.86
N LYS A 219 -28.35 -12.16 -24.07
CA LYS A 219 -28.95 -11.10 -23.26
C LYS A 219 -28.89 -11.46 -21.78
N ARG A 220 -28.32 -10.56 -20.97
CA ARG A 220 -28.34 -10.63 -19.50
C ARG A 220 -29.78 -10.52 -18.99
N VAL A 221 -30.16 -11.42 -18.10
CA VAL A 221 -31.38 -11.38 -17.30
C VAL A 221 -30.99 -11.45 -15.82
N CYS A 222 -31.52 -10.54 -15.01
CA CYS A 222 -31.40 -10.59 -13.57
C CYS A 222 -32.78 -10.42 -12.95
N ASN A 223 -33.40 -11.53 -12.57
CA ASN A 223 -34.77 -11.54 -12.03
C ASN A 223 -34.87 -10.71 -10.74
N VAL A 224 -33.81 -10.75 -9.92
CA VAL A 224 -33.73 -9.94 -8.69
C VAL A 224 -33.70 -8.45 -9.02
N ALA A 225 -32.94 -8.02 -10.03
CA ALA A 225 -32.93 -6.61 -10.45
C ALA A 225 -34.29 -6.17 -10.99
N THR A 226 -34.95 -6.98 -11.81
CA THR A 226 -36.30 -6.71 -12.33
C THR A 226 -37.34 -6.61 -11.22
N ALA A 227 -37.27 -7.48 -10.20
CA ALA A 227 -38.15 -7.43 -9.04
C ALA A 227 -37.85 -6.25 -8.10
N CYS A 228 -36.59 -5.80 -8.05
CA CYS A 228 -36.15 -4.71 -7.20
C CYS A 228 -36.51 -3.34 -7.78
N SER A 229 -36.42 -3.18 -9.10
CA SER A 229 -36.70 -1.92 -9.81
C SER A 229 -37.99 -1.18 -9.39
N PRO A 230 -39.17 -1.83 -9.30
CA PRO A 230 -40.37 -1.13 -8.85
C PRO A 230 -40.34 -0.70 -7.38
N LYS A 231 -39.51 -1.32 -6.53
CA LYS A 231 -39.43 -0.99 -5.09
C LYS A 231 -38.71 0.34 -4.84
N TYR A 232 -37.81 0.76 -5.74
CA TYR A 232 -37.12 2.04 -5.68
C TYR A 232 -37.58 3.00 -6.80
N ALA A 233 -38.86 2.96 -7.17
CA ALA A 233 -39.41 3.85 -8.22
C ALA A 233 -39.22 5.36 -7.95
N GLU A 234 -38.95 5.75 -6.70
CA GLU A 234 -38.59 7.12 -6.33
C GLU A 234 -37.16 7.53 -6.74
N PHE A 235 -36.32 6.59 -7.16
CA PHE A 235 -34.94 6.83 -7.61
C PHE A 235 -34.86 6.85 -9.14
N THR A 236 -33.96 7.69 -9.65
CA THR A 236 -33.59 7.70 -11.07
C THR A 236 -32.41 6.76 -11.30
N VAL A 237 -32.49 5.91 -12.32
CA VAL A 237 -31.37 5.05 -12.74
C VAL A 237 -30.41 5.85 -13.60
N ASN A 238 -29.16 6.01 -13.14
CA ASN A 238 -28.14 6.78 -13.86
C ASN A 238 -27.34 5.91 -14.83
N GLU A 239 -26.85 4.77 -14.35
CA GLU A 239 -25.95 3.89 -15.11
C GLU A 239 -26.09 2.46 -14.59
N ALA A 240 -25.95 1.47 -15.48
CA ALA A 240 -25.92 0.07 -15.10
C ALA A 240 -24.76 -0.64 -15.82
N ILE A 241 -23.95 -1.39 -15.06
CA ILE A 241 -22.71 -1.99 -15.56
C ILE A 241 -22.59 -3.44 -15.12
N GLU A 242 -21.75 -4.20 -15.83
CA GLU A 242 -21.24 -5.49 -15.38
C GLU A 242 -19.75 -5.39 -15.14
N MET A 243 -19.27 -5.88 -13.99
CA MET A 243 -17.86 -5.84 -13.66
C MET A 243 -17.42 -7.17 -13.06
N GLN A 244 -16.28 -7.68 -13.51
CA GLN A 244 -15.57 -8.74 -12.78
C GLN A 244 -14.71 -8.10 -11.68
N LEU A 245 -14.88 -8.58 -10.45
CA LEU A 245 -14.15 -8.09 -9.29
C LEU A 245 -12.85 -8.90 -9.12
N THR A 246 -11.76 -8.21 -8.86
CA THR A 246 -10.53 -8.81 -8.35
C THR A 246 -10.57 -8.80 -6.82
N GLU A 247 -9.72 -9.58 -6.16
CA GLU A 247 -9.59 -9.57 -4.69
C GLU A 247 -9.34 -8.15 -4.16
N ASP A 248 -8.49 -7.39 -4.86
CA ASP A 248 -8.20 -5.99 -4.54
C ASP A 248 -9.44 -5.08 -4.66
N LYS A 249 -10.21 -5.19 -5.75
CA LYS A 249 -11.45 -4.43 -5.95
C LYS A 249 -12.52 -4.79 -4.93
N LEU A 250 -12.62 -6.06 -4.57
CA LEU A 250 -13.58 -6.54 -3.58
C LEU A 250 -13.27 -5.95 -2.20
N ASN A 251 -12.01 -6.01 -1.78
CA ASN A 251 -11.55 -5.38 -0.53
C ASN A 251 -11.73 -3.86 -0.53
N GLN A 252 -11.52 -3.19 -1.67
CA GLN A 252 -11.77 -1.74 -1.79
C GLN A 252 -13.26 -1.40 -1.72
N MET A 253 -14.13 -2.20 -2.34
CA MET A 253 -15.57 -1.99 -2.35
C MET A 253 -16.17 -2.10 -0.94
N PHE A 254 -15.69 -3.07 -0.16
CA PHE A 254 -16.09 -3.29 1.24
C PHE A 254 -15.10 -2.69 2.24
N PHE A 255 -14.34 -1.65 1.86
CA PHE A 255 -13.30 -1.07 2.71
C PHE A 255 -13.83 -0.62 4.09
N MET A 256 -15.04 -0.07 4.11
CA MET A 256 -15.75 0.37 5.33
C MET A 256 -16.62 -0.71 5.97
N ASP A 257 -16.89 -1.80 5.24
CA ASP A 257 -17.79 -2.88 5.62
C ASP A 257 -17.03 -4.22 5.69
N LYS A 258 -15.82 -4.22 6.28
CA LYS A 258 -14.95 -5.41 6.33
C LYS A 258 -15.61 -6.60 7.02
N GLU A 259 -16.31 -6.36 8.13
CA GLU A 259 -17.06 -7.40 8.86
C GLU A 259 -18.14 -8.06 7.98
N LEU A 260 -18.77 -7.28 7.09
CA LEU A 260 -19.74 -7.82 6.13
C LEU A 260 -19.04 -8.73 5.11
N LEU A 261 -17.92 -8.30 4.55
CA LEU A 261 -17.16 -9.13 3.61
C LEU A 261 -16.67 -10.41 4.27
N GLU A 262 -16.17 -10.34 5.50
CA GLU A 262 -15.71 -11.50 6.28
C GLU A 262 -16.85 -12.48 6.65
N SER A 263 -18.09 -11.99 6.72
CA SER A 263 -19.27 -12.83 6.98
C SER A 263 -19.69 -13.66 5.76
N PHE A 264 -19.22 -13.34 4.56
CA PHE A 264 -19.64 -14.02 3.35
C PHE A 264 -19.12 -15.46 3.29
N PRO A 265 -19.96 -16.44 2.88
CA PRO A 265 -19.50 -17.80 2.64
C PRO A 265 -18.39 -17.85 1.57
N SER A 266 -17.43 -18.76 1.72
CA SER A 266 -16.33 -18.92 0.76
C SER A 266 -16.83 -19.14 -0.67
N GLU A 267 -17.93 -19.87 -0.83
CA GLU A 267 -18.61 -20.10 -2.11
C GLU A 267 -19.04 -18.79 -2.78
N LEU A 268 -19.54 -17.81 -2.00
CA LEU A 268 -19.93 -16.51 -2.53
C LEU A 268 -18.69 -15.68 -2.91
N ILE A 269 -17.63 -15.72 -2.10
CA ILE A 269 -16.36 -15.05 -2.41
C ILE A 269 -15.78 -15.59 -3.73
N ASP A 270 -15.75 -16.91 -3.90
CA ASP A 270 -15.30 -17.55 -5.14
C ASP A 270 -16.13 -17.11 -6.36
N GLN A 271 -17.45 -16.99 -6.19
CA GLN A 271 -18.34 -16.47 -7.24
C GLN A 271 -18.05 -15.00 -7.58
N LEU A 272 -17.87 -14.14 -6.57
CA LEU A 272 -17.58 -12.72 -6.75
C LEU A 272 -16.25 -12.48 -7.50
N LEU A 273 -15.28 -13.38 -7.33
CA LEU A 273 -13.97 -13.31 -8.00
C LEU A 273 -13.97 -13.95 -9.40
N SER A 274 -14.77 -15.00 -9.60
CA SER A 274 -14.79 -15.75 -10.87
C SER A 274 -15.79 -15.25 -11.91
N LYS A 275 -16.87 -14.58 -11.48
CA LYS A 275 -17.96 -14.11 -12.34
C LYS A 275 -18.17 -12.60 -12.23
N LYS A 276 -18.94 -12.03 -13.16
CA LYS A 276 -19.29 -10.61 -13.14
C LYS A 276 -20.42 -10.35 -12.14
N VAL A 277 -20.34 -9.23 -11.43
CA VAL A 277 -21.48 -8.63 -10.72
C VAL A 277 -22.22 -7.68 -11.65
N PHE A 278 -23.51 -7.47 -11.41
CA PHE A 278 -24.33 -6.49 -12.10
C PHE A 278 -24.64 -5.35 -11.14
N SER A 279 -24.29 -4.11 -11.49
CA SER A 279 -24.39 -2.97 -10.58
C SER A 279 -25.20 -1.85 -11.23
N VAL A 280 -26.10 -1.24 -10.45
CA VAL A 280 -26.95 -0.13 -10.89
C VAL A 280 -26.68 1.08 -10.00
N MET A 281 -26.29 2.19 -10.61
CA MET A 281 -26.16 3.49 -9.95
C MET A 281 -27.52 4.20 -9.98
N LEU A 282 -27.94 4.68 -8.81
CA LEU A 282 -29.20 5.34 -8.57
C LEU A 282 -28.95 6.76 -8.07
N SER A 283 -29.87 7.68 -8.35
CA SER A 283 -29.90 9.02 -7.76
C SER A 283 -31.29 9.37 -7.21
N MET A 284 -31.30 9.99 -6.04
CA MET A 284 -32.52 10.55 -5.47
C MET A 284 -32.81 11.90 -6.14
N PRO A 285 -34.04 12.14 -6.63
CA PRO A 285 -34.42 13.44 -7.17
C PRO A 285 -34.35 14.52 -6.09
N VAL A 286 -33.86 15.71 -6.45
CA VAL A 286 -33.80 16.86 -5.54
C VAL A 286 -35.23 17.26 -5.16
N ILE A 287 -35.58 17.13 -3.89
CA ILE A 287 -36.86 17.64 -3.38
C ILE A 287 -36.72 19.17 -3.35
N LYS A 288 -37.32 19.85 -4.31
CA LYS A 288 -37.62 21.28 -4.14
C LYS A 288 -38.67 21.37 -3.04
N ASN A 289 -38.33 21.96 -1.90
CA ASN A 289 -39.29 22.26 -0.85
C ASN A 289 -40.28 23.32 -1.37
N GLU A 290 -41.28 22.92 -2.15
CA GLU A 290 -42.43 23.77 -2.50
C GLU A 290 -43.67 23.46 -1.61
N ASP A 291 -43.62 22.46 -0.73
CA ASP A 291 -44.77 22.01 0.08
C ASP A 291 -44.75 22.45 1.55
N VAL A 292 -44.05 23.54 1.89
CA VAL A 292 -44.33 24.29 3.13
C VAL A 292 -44.80 25.69 2.74
N VAL A 293 -46.02 25.76 2.21
CA VAL A 293 -46.75 27.02 2.05
C VAL A 293 -47.15 27.52 3.44
N SER A 294 -46.25 28.25 4.11
CA SER A 294 -46.66 29.35 4.97
C SER A 294 -46.48 30.64 4.18
N GLU A 295 -47.60 31.33 3.94
CA GLU A 295 -47.69 32.58 3.22
C GLU A 295 -46.64 33.61 3.65
N GLY A 296 -45.95 34.21 2.67
CA GLY A 296 -45.39 35.55 2.79
C GLY A 296 -43.86 35.65 2.85
N ALA A 297 -43.22 35.68 1.69
CA ALA A 297 -42.25 36.70 1.26
C ALA A 297 -41.45 36.15 0.08
N ALA A 298 -41.65 36.74 -1.11
CA ALA A 298 -40.72 36.58 -2.21
C ALA A 298 -39.50 37.49 -1.96
N VAL A 299 -38.32 36.97 -2.33
CA VAL A 299 -37.21 37.61 -3.08
C VAL A 299 -35.85 37.12 -2.55
N ASP A 300 -35.15 36.42 -3.44
CA ASP A 300 -33.70 36.29 -3.66
C ASP A 300 -32.78 35.82 -2.52
N ASN A 301 -32.35 34.55 -2.61
CA ASN A 301 -30.97 34.16 -2.94
C ASN A 301 -30.91 32.63 -2.95
N GLU A 302 -30.71 32.03 -4.12
CA GLU A 302 -30.46 30.59 -4.27
C GLU A 302 -29.10 30.25 -3.64
N ILE A 303 -29.11 29.96 -2.34
CA ILE A 303 -28.03 29.21 -1.69
C ILE A 303 -28.30 27.74 -2.03
N PRO A 304 -27.39 27.04 -2.73
CA PRO A 304 -27.49 25.58 -2.86
C PRO A 304 -27.60 24.99 -1.46
N PRO A 305 -28.58 24.10 -1.18
CA PRO A 305 -28.74 23.53 0.16
C PRO A 305 -27.41 22.91 0.61
N ASP A 306 -27.06 23.12 1.89
CA ASP A 306 -25.81 22.62 2.45
C ASP A 306 -25.71 21.10 2.19
N PRO A 307 -24.66 20.62 1.51
CA PRO A 307 -24.43 19.20 1.28
C PRO A 307 -24.56 18.36 2.55
N ALA A 308 -24.25 18.92 3.72
CA ALA A 308 -24.37 18.26 5.02
C ALA A 308 -25.81 17.85 5.37
N GLU A 309 -26.84 18.59 4.93
CA GLU A 309 -28.25 18.30 5.25
C GLU A 309 -28.76 17.00 4.60
N HIS A 310 -28.15 16.59 3.48
CA HIS A 310 -28.60 15.44 2.69
C HIS A 310 -27.69 14.20 2.86
N MET A 311 -26.59 14.33 3.60
CA MET A 311 -25.65 13.23 3.84
C MET A 311 -26.32 12.07 4.59
N GLY A 312 -26.25 10.86 4.02
CA GLY A 312 -26.79 9.65 4.64
C GLY A 312 -28.26 9.37 4.30
N ILE A 313 -29.01 10.34 3.77
CA ILE A 313 -30.45 10.18 3.48
C ILE A 313 -30.67 9.15 2.37
N VAL A 314 -29.90 9.25 1.28
CA VAL A 314 -30.03 8.38 0.12
C VAL A 314 -29.73 6.92 0.48
N GLU A 315 -28.71 6.68 1.31
CA GLU A 315 -28.34 5.35 1.81
C GLU A 315 -29.37 4.82 2.78
N GLN A 316 -29.86 5.66 3.70
CA GLN A 316 -30.90 5.26 4.65
C GLN A 316 -32.17 4.81 3.91
N ARG A 317 -32.67 5.60 2.96
CA ARG A 317 -33.86 5.25 2.17
C ARG A 317 -33.68 3.94 1.41
N LEU A 318 -32.60 3.82 0.63
CA LEU A 318 -32.37 2.62 -0.17
C LEU A 318 -32.14 1.39 0.72
N SER A 319 -31.40 1.54 1.82
CA SER A 319 -31.19 0.46 2.79
C SER A 319 -32.51 0.02 3.44
N THR A 320 -33.44 0.93 3.73
CA THR A 320 -34.78 0.57 4.24
C THR A 320 -35.60 -0.20 3.20
N ILE A 321 -35.55 0.21 1.93
CA ILE A 321 -36.24 -0.52 0.84
C ILE A 321 -35.71 -1.96 0.71
N ILE A 322 -34.39 -2.14 0.86
CA ILE A 322 -33.72 -3.41 0.62
C ILE A 322 -33.72 -4.32 1.85
N TYR A 323 -33.32 -3.81 3.01
CA TYR A 323 -33.08 -4.56 4.26
C TYR A 323 -34.18 -4.35 5.32
N GLY A 324 -35.14 -3.47 5.08
CA GLY A 324 -36.11 -3.04 6.11
C GLY A 324 -35.42 -2.25 7.22
N ASN A 325 -35.80 -2.48 8.47
CA ASN A 325 -35.17 -1.88 9.65
C ASN A 325 -33.86 -2.60 10.06
N GLY A 326 -33.32 -3.46 9.20
CA GLY A 326 -32.13 -4.26 9.45
C GLY A 326 -30.89 -3.72 8.75
N SER A 327 -29.87 -4.57 8.65
CA SER A 327 -28.61 -4.27 7.94
C SER A 327 -28.29 -5.35 6.90
N PRO A 328 -27.28 -5.17 6.03
CA PRO A 328 -26.83 -6.21 5.12
C PRO A 328 -26.45 -7.52 5.83
N LEU A 329 -25.87 -7.42 7.03
CA LEU A 329 -25.51 -8.56 7.89
C LEU A 329 -26.75 -9.25 8.49
N ASN A 330 -27.68 -8.43 9.00
CA ASN A 330 -28.87 -8.91 9.69
C ASN A 330 -30.12 -8.19 9.14
N PRO A 331 -30.58 -8.58 7.95
CA PRO A 331 -31.73 -7.95 7.32
C PRO A 331 -33.05 -8.37 8.00
N SER A 332 -34.08 -7.54 7.89
CA SER A 332 -35.40 -7.85 8.46
C SER A 332 -36.01 -9.10 7.81
N PRO A 333 -36.74 -9.96 8.55
CA PRO A 333 -37.27 -11.21 8.00
C PRO A 333 -38.13 -11.07 6.74
N ASP A 334 -38.92 -9.99 6.66
CA ASP A 334 -39.82 -9.69 5.53
C ASP A 334 -39.19 -8.72 4.51
N SER A 335 -37.88 -8.50 4.59
CA SER A 335 -37.17 -7.59 3.68
C SER A 335 -36.95 -8.21 2.30
N PHE A 336 -36.79 -7.34 1.29
CA PHE A 336 -36.46 -7.77 -0.06
C PHE A 336 -35.16 -8.57 -0.12
N ALA A 337 -34.18 -8.21 0.70
CA ALA A 337 -32.92 -8.93 0.79
C ALA A 337 -33.12 -10.39 1.22
N VAL A 338 -33.93 -10.65 2.27
CA VAL A 338 -34.21 -12.01 2.77
C VAL A 338 -35.04 -12.82 1.77
N GLU A 339 -36.05 -12.19 1.15
CA GLU A 339 -36.93 -12.81 0.13
C GLU A 339 -36.13 -13.43 -1.02
N HIS A 340 -35.02 -12.78 -1.41
CA HIS A 340 -34.18 -13.22 -2.53
C HIS A 340 -32.89 -13.93 -2.13
N MET A 341 -32.65 -14.23 -0.84
CA MET A 341 -31.50 -15.06 -0.46
C MET A 341 -31.64 -16.47 -1.01
N ILE A 342 -30.53 -17.06 -1.44
CA ILE A 342 -30.48 -18.48 -1.77
C ILE A 342 -29.95 -19.27 -0.57
N VAL A 343 -30.35 -20.53 -0.46
CA VAL A 343 -29.81 -21.44 0.56
C VAL A 343 -28.96 -22.47 -0.16
N ASN A 344 -27.69 -22.59 0.24
CA ASN A 344 -26.81 -23.58 -0.37
C ASN A 344 -27.04 -24.99 0.20
N SER A 345 -26.31 -25.96 -0.33
CA SER A 345 -26.39 -27.37 0.09
C SER A 345 -26.07 -27.60 1.57
N SER A 346 -25.37 -26.67 2.21
CA SER A 346 -25.01 -26.69 3.63
C SER A 346 -26.00 -25.91 4.51
N ASN A 347 -27.16 -25.54 3.97
CA ASN A 347 -28.21 -24.78 4.64
C ASN A 347 -27.76 -23.38 5.10
N VAL A 348 -26.71 -22.83 4.47
CA VAL A 348 -26.22 -21.47 4.71
C VAL A 348 -26.93 -20.53 3.75
N LYS A 349 -27.46 -19.42 4.30
CA LYS A 349 -28.08 -18.36 3.50
C LYS A 349 -26.99 -17.55 2.81
N ILE A 350 -27.15 -17.35 1.50
CA ILE A 350 -26.25 -16.54 0.67
C ILE A 350 -27.03 -15.29 0.23
N PRO A 351 -26.53 -14.07 0.53
CA PRO A 351 -27.13 -12.83 0.07
C PRO A 351 -27.11 -12.75 -1.46
N SER A 352 -28.11 -12.09 -2.06
CA SER A 352 -28.23 -11.95 -3.52
C SER A 352 -27.87 -10.58 -4.05
N LEU A 353 -27.74 -9.60 -3.15
CA LEU A 353 -27.43 -8.23 -3.50
C LEU A 353 -26.82 -7.50 -2.31
N TYR A 354 -26.22 -6.36 -2.59
CA TYR A 354 -25.67 -5.42 -1.62
C TYR A 354 -26.04 -3.98 -2.00
N THR A 355 -26.44 -3.18 -1.01
CA THR A 355 -26.49 -1.72 -1.11
C THR A 355 -25.74 -1.12 0.09
N PRO A 356 -24.92 -0.07 -0.11
CA PRO A 356 -24.28 0.64 0.98
C PRO A 356 -25.29 1.25 1.96
N THR A 357 -24.95 1.30 3.24
CA THR A 357 -25.80 1.82 4.31
C THR A 357 -25.33 3.15 4.90
N ASN A 358 -24.14 3.62 4.51
CA ASN A 358 -23.58 4.88 4.96
C ASN A 358 -22.79 5.57 3.84
N PRO A 359 -22.54 6.90 3.94
CA PRO A 359 -21.91 7.67 2.88
C PRO A 359 -20.50 7.22 2.49
N LEU A 360 -19.72 6.70 3.44
CA LEU A 360 -18.35 6.23 3.18
C LEU A 360 -18.36 4.87 2.45
N SER A 361 -19.19 3.92 2.87
CA SER A 361 -19.37 2.64 2.16
C SER A 361 -19.91 2.88 0.74
N LYS A 362 -20.80 3.85 0.57
CA LYS A 362 -21.24 4.29 -0.76
C LYS A 362 -20.07 4.79 -1.59
N ALA A 363 -19.29 5.74 -1.07
CA ALA A 363 -18.16 6.31 -1.78
C ALA A 363 -17.17 5.20 -2.19
N ALA A 364 -16.90 4.25 -1.29
CA ALA A 364 -16.04 3.10 -1.55
C ALA A 364 -16.59 2.21 -2.69
N ALA A 365 -17.87 1.88 -2.64
CA ALA A 365 -18.50 1.05 -3.67
C ALA A 365 -18.53 1.74 -5.04
N LEU A 366 -18.92 3.02 -5.09
CA LEU A 366 -18.94 3.79 -6.33
C LEU A 366 -17.53 3.99 -6.91
N ALA A 367 -16.52 4.22 -6.07
CA ALA A 367 -15.13 4.36 -6.51
C ALA A 367 -14.60 3.13 -7.25
N VAL A 368 -15.05 1.92 -6.86
CA VAL A 368 -14.70 0.67 -7.54
C VAL A 368 -15.52 0.47 -8.81
N LEU A 369 -16.84 0.66 -8.71
CA LEU A 369 -17.79 0.27 -9.75
C LEU A 369 -17.88 1.31 -10.88
N PHE A 370 -17.97 2.59 -10.56
CA PHE A 370 -18.28 3.67 -11.51
C PHE A 370 -17.14 4.70 -11.59
N LYS A 371 -15.94 4.25 -11.97
CA LYS A 371 -14.72 5.07 -12.00
C LYS A 371 -14.87 6.39 -12.76
N LYS A 372 -15.50 6.35 -13.94
CA LYS A 372 -15.68 7.55 -14.79
C LYS A 372 -16.55 8.60 -14.10
N PHE A 373 -17.64 8.16 -13.47
CA PHE A 373 -18.50 9.03 -12.67
C PHE A 373 -17.73 9.65 -11.50
N CYS A 374 -16.96 8.84 -10.77
CA CYS A 374 -16.20 9.31 -9.61
C CYS A 374 -15.17 10.38 -9.97
N LEU A 375 -14.38 10.16 -11.03
CA LEU A 375 -13.39 11.14 -11.52
C LEU A 375 -14.06 12.47 -11.91
N ASN A 376 -15.22 12.41 -12.60
CA ASN A 376 -15.97 13.60 -13.00
C ASN A 376 -16.58 14.37 -11.80
N ASN A 377 -16.73 13.72 -10.64
CA ASN A 377 -17.26 14.31 -9.41
C ASN A 377 -16.17 14.55 -8.35
N GLY A 378 -14.91 14.69 -8.78
CA GLY A 378 -13.81 15.14 -7.94
C GLY A 378 -13.21 14.06 -7.02
N TYR A 379 -13.48 12.77 -7.26
CA TYR A 379 -12.74 11.71 -6.59
C TYR A 379 -11.34 11.59 -7.18
N VAL A 380 -10.33 11.70 -6.32
CA VAL A 380 -8.93 11.43 -6.66
C VAL A 380 -8.51 10.16 -5.92
N PRO A 381 -8.26 9.03 -6.62
CA PRO A 381 -7.83 7.81 -5.98
C PRO A 381 -6.43 8.01 -5.38
N PRO A 382 -6.24 7.73 -4.08
CA PRO A 382 -4.95 7.96 -3.44
C PRO A 382 -3.89 7.03 -4.05
N GLN A 383 -2.71 7.58 -4.32
CA GLN A 383 -1.57 6.83 -4.85
C GLN A 383 -0.65 6.40 -3.71
N PRO A 384 -0.01 5.21 -3.79
CA PRO A 384 1.02 4.81 -2.85
C PRO A 384 2.12 5.89 -2.73
N PRO A 385 2.60 6.19 -1.51
CA PRO A 385 3.67 7.16 -1.34
C PRO A 385 4.93 6.67 -2.05
N LEU A 386 5.61 7.60 -2.73
CA LEU A 386 6.88 7.30 -3.38
C LEU A 386 7.98 7.12 -2.32
N PRO A 387 9.03 6.34 -2.63
CA PRO A 387 10.20 6.25 -1.76
C PRO A 387 10.78 7.64 -1.49
N GLN A 388 10.90 8.02 -0.22
CA GLN A 388 11.29 9.36 0.21
C GLN A 388 11.95 9.37 1.58
N TYR A 389 12.64 10.47 1.89
CA TYR A 389 13.35 10.72 3.14
C TYR A 389 12.81 12.00 3.78
N ILE A 390 12.70 12.01 5.11
CA ILE A 390 12.53 13.25 5.87
C ILE A 390 13.90 13.82 6.18
N VAL A 391 14.05 15.11 5.90
CA VAL A 391 15.23 15.90 6.25
C VAL A 391 14.77 17.09 7.08
N ILE A 392 15.38 17.29 8.25
CA ILE A 392 15.01 18.37 9.16
C ILE A 392 16.21 19.26 9.41
N PHE A 393 15.99 20.56 9.30
CA PHE A 393 16.96 21.60 9.62
C PHE A 393 16.44 22.51 10.72
N ASP A 394 17.37 23.15 11.45
CA ASP A 394 17.02 24.34 12.22
C ASP A 394 16.55 25.46 11.29
N ILE A 395 15.54 26.22 11.72
CA ILE A 395 14.92 27.28 10.92
C ILE A 395 15.93 28.36 10.48
N GLU A 396 17.02 28.54 11.22
CA GLU A 396 18.10 29.48 10.88
C GLU A 396 18.81 29.13 9.57
N LYS A 397 18.76 27.87 9.11
CA LYS A 397 19.37 27.42 7.85
C LYS A 397 18.49 27.62 6.62
N SER A 398 17.28 28.16 6.78
CA SER A 398 16.30 28.31 5.69
C SER A 398 16.86 29.08 4.49
N ASN A 399 17.66 30.13 4.72
CA ASN A 399 18.30 30.92 3.66
C ASN A 399 19.29 30.12 2.79
N ILE A 400 19.84 29.01 3.30
CA ILE A 400 20.75 28.12 2.56
C ILE A 400 19.95 26.99 1.90
N VAL A 401 18.92 26.48 2.59
CA VAL A 401 18.14 25.32 2.15
C VAL A 401 17.13 25.69 1.06
N LEU A 402 16.44 26.82 1.16
CA LEU A 402 15.40 27.23 0.21
C LEU A 402 15.90 27.31 -1.25
N PRO A 403 17.08 27.88 -1.56
CA PRO A 403 17.62 27.84 -2.94
C PRO A 403 17.86 26.42 -3.46
N ILE A 404 18.19 25.46 -2.58
CA ILE A 404 18.38 24.05 -2.97
C ILE A 404 17.03 23.39 -3.25
N ILE A 405 15.97 23.76 -2.53
CA ILE A 405 14.60 23.33 -2.80
C ILE A 405 14.17 23.80 -4.20
N GLU A 406 14.40 25.07 -4.52
CA GLU A 406 14.10 25.65 -5.84
C GLU A 406 14.85 24.93 -6.98
N ASP A 407 16.15 24.65 -6.78
CA ASP A 407 16.96 23.88 -7.73
C ASP A 407 16.44 22.45 -7.96
N LEU A 408 15.78 21.87 -6.96
CA LEU A 408 15.37 20.46 -6.90
C LEU A 408 13.86 20.28 -6.80
N GLU A 409 13.05 21.23 -7.27
CA GLU A 409 11.59 21.24 -7.10
C GLU A 409 10.94 19.89 -7.46
N GLY A 410 11.34 19.26 -8.57
CA GLY A 410 10.83 17.96 -9.00
C GLY A 410 11.24 16.75 -8.13
N LYS A 411 12.04 16.97 -7.08
CA LYS A 411 12.48 15.98 -6.10
C LYS A 411 11.98 16.27 -4.68
N ILE A 412 11.29 17.40 -4.49
CA ILE A 412 10.70 17.75 -3.21
C ILE A 412 9.20 17.45 -3.30
N ASP A 413 8.75 16.54 -2.46
CA ASP A 413 7.32 16.20 -2.37
C ASP A 413 6.59 17.31 -1.60
N HIS A 414 7.06 17.62 -0.39
CA HIS A 414 6.55 18.72 0.44
C HIS A 414 7.66 19.32 1.29
N TYR A 415 7.50 20.59 1.69
CA TYR A 415 8.26 21.17 2.80
C TYR A 415 7.37 22.10 3.63
N GLY A 416 7.77 22.35 4.87
CA GLY A 416 7.05 23.24 5.76
C GLY A 416 7.86 23.65 6.98
N PHE A 417 7.41 24.71 7.64
CA PHE A 417 8.01 25.22 8.86
C PHE A 417 7.20 24.77 10.06
N PHE A 418 7.84 24.11 11.02
CA PHE A 418 7.21 23.51 12.18
C PHE A 418 7.80 24.08 13.48
N ARG A 419 7.01 24.08 14.55
CA ARG A 419 7.44 24.58 15.87
C ARG A 419 8.50 23.70 16.53
N ASN A 420 8.55 22.42 16.17
CA ASN A 420 9.49 21.43 16.68
C ASN A 420 9.74 20.34 15.62
N ALA A 421 10.63 19.39 15.94
CA ALA A 421 10.93 18.22 15.12
C ALA A 421 10.18 16.95 15.58
N ASP A 422 9.15 17.07 16.42
CA ASP A 422 8.42 15.90 16.95
C ASP A 422 7.43 15.39 15.89
N PRO A 423 7.67 14.21 15.27
CA PRO A 423 6.74 13.67 14.29
C PRO A 423 5.43 13.22 14.91
N GLU A 424 5.34 12.96 16.21
CA GLU A 424 4.07 12.52 16.83
C GLU A 424 3.10 13.67 17.06
N ASN A 425 3.61 14.89 17.24
CA ASN A 425 2.80 16.09 17.44
C ASN A 425 3.34 17.28 16.63
N PRO A 426 3.30 17.19 15.28
CA PRO A 426 3.82 18.25 14.43
C PRO A 426 2.90 19.47 14.49
N ILE A 427 3.49 20.64 14.75
CA ILE A 427 2.77 21.92 14.78
C ILE A 427 3.25 22.77 13.61
N LEU A 428 2.44 22.87 12.55
CA LEU A 428 2.74 23.66 11.36
C LEU A 428 2.65 25.16 11.68
N LEU A 429 3.76 25.88 11.48
CA LEU A 429 3.83 27.34 11.56
C LEU A 429 3.30 27.98 10.28
N CYS A 430 3.86 27.58 9.14
CA CYS A 430 3.44 27.98 7.80
C CYS A 430 4.18 27.14 6.73
N LYS A 431 3.77 27.33 5.47
CA LYS A 431 4.41 26.71 4.29
C LYS A 431 5.30 27.69 3.53
N ASP A 432 5.01 28.98 3.65
CA ASP A 432 5.74 30.05 2.98
C ASP A 432 6.68 30.75 3.97
N TYR A 433 7.95 30.89 3.58
CA TYR A 433 8.96 31.57 4.36
C TYR A 433 8.66 33.06 4.56
N GLU A 434 8.02 33.72 3.59
CA GLU A 434 7.69 35.15 3.69
C GLU A 434 6.76 35.45 4.87
N LEU A 435 5.82 34.54 5.17
CA LEU A 435 4.93 34.65 6.32
C LEU A 435 5.68 34.62 7.64
N LEU A 436 6.79 33.88 7.73
CA LEU A 436 7.62 33.86 8.94
C LEU A 436 8.30 35.20 9.19
N THR A 437 8.75 35.87 8.13
CA THR A 437 9.37 37.19 8.26
C THR A 437 8.39 38.22 8.80
N THR A 438 7.12 38.11 8.41
CA THR A 438 6.02 38.96 8.90
C THR A 438 5.65 38.63 10.34
N TYR A 439 5.65 37.34 10.72
CA TYR A 439 5.32 36.91 12.08
C TYR A 439 6.35 37.36 13.13
N GLY A 440 7.64 37.36 12.73
CA GLY A 440 8.79 37.72 13.55
C GLY A 440 9.45 36.51 14.23
N MET A 441 10.77 36.37 14.04
CA MET A 441 11.56 35.25 14.56
C MET A 441 11.49 35.10 16.09
N ASP A 442 11.34 36.21 16.82
CA ASP A 442 11.26 36.20 18.28
C ASP A 442 10.05 35.40 18.81
N LYS A 443 8.95 35.33 18.04
CA LYS A 443 7.73 34.59 18.43
C LYS A 443 7.79 33.10 18.14
N ILE A 444 8.59 32.70 17.15
CA ILE A 444 8.78 31.29 16.78
C ILE A 444 9.59 30.58 17.86
N GLY A 445 10.59 31.28 18.40
CA GLY A 445 11.56 30.71 19.33
C GLY A 445 12.64 29.88 18.61
N LYS A 446 13.64 29.41 19.36
CA LYS A 446 14.79 28.65 18.81
C LYS A 446 14.45 27.24 18.37
N ASP A 447 13.27 26.74 18.74
CA ASP A 447 12.87 25.37 18.48
C ASP A 447 12.29 25.17 17.08
N GLY A 448 12.00 26.24 16.34
CA GLY A 448 11.50 26.19 14.98
C GLY A 448 12.37 25.34 14.04
N LYS A 449 11.72 24.59 13.16
CA LYS A 449 12.35 23.64 12.23
C LYS A 449 11.82 23.82 10.82
N LEU A 450 12.69 23.62 9.85
CA LEU A 450 12.33 23.42 8.46
C LEU A 450 12.36 21.91 8.18
N VAL A 451 11.21 21.33 7.84
CA VAL A 451 11.05 19.91 7.54
C VAL A 451 10.81 19.76 6.03
N LEU A 452 11.50 18.81 5.40
CA LEU A 452 11.38 18.51 3.98
C LEU A 452 11.11 17.02 3.78
N SER A 453 10.23 16.71 2.84
CA SER A 453 10.07 15.38 2.25
C SER A 453 10.79 15.35 0.89
N VAL A 454 11.89 14.59 0.83
CA VAL A 454 12.77 14.50 -0.34
C VAL A 454 12.60 13.13 -1.01
N LEU A 455 12.17 13.12 -2.26
CA LEU A 455 12.00 11.91 -3.05
C LEU A 455 13.35 11.23 -3.31
N LYS A 456 13.37 9.91 -3.16
CA LYS A 456 14.54 9.09 -3.47
C LYS A 456 14.86 9.12 -4.96
N ASP A 457 16.13 9.28 -5.30
CA ASP A 457 16.63 9.21 -6.67
C ASP A 457 17.79 8.21 -6.82
N ASP A 458 18.24 8.00 -8.06
CA ASP A 458 19.32 7.05 -8.34
C ASP A 458 20.63 7.50 -7.68
N ASN A 459 21.06 6.74 -6.68
CA ASN A 459 22.23 6.98 -5.82
C ASN A 459 22.08 8.15 -4.84
N ASP A 460 20.85 8.54 -4.48
CA ASP A 460 20.56 9.50 -3.40
C ASP A 460 21.24 10.87 -3.58
N LYS A 461 21.47 11.31 -4.82
CA LYS A 461 22.18 12.56 -5.14
C LYS A 461 21.45 13.80 -4.62
N SER A 462 20.12 13.80 -4.74
CA SER A 462 19.29 14.91 -4.26
C SER A 462 19.37 15.02 -2.74
N LEU A 463 19.29 13.88 -2.04
CA LEU A 463 19.45 13.82 -0.59
C LEU A 463 20.82 14.34 -0.14
N LEU A 464 21.89 13.94 -0.82
CA LEU A 464 23.26 14.35 -0.46
C LEU A 464 23.46 15.87 -0.48
N ARG A 465 22.81 16.60 -1.40
CA ARG A 465 22.87 18.08 -1.41
C ARG A 465 22.33 18.70 -0.12
N PHE A 466 21.30 18.09 0.47
CA PHE A 466 20.75 18.53 1.75
C PHE A 466 21.64 18.08 2.92
N VAL A 467 22.20 16.87 2.87
CA VAL A 467 23.13 16.36 3.89
C VAL A 467 24.36 17.26 4.03
N ASP A 468 24.88 17.78 2.93
CA ASP A 468 26.04 18.69 2.91
C ASP A 468 25.80 20.00 3.69
N VAL A 469 24.54 20.44 3.84
CA VAL A 469 24.16 21.63 4.62
C VAL A 469 24.14 21.35 6.14
N GLY A 470 24.18 20.07 6.53
CA GLY A 470 24.20 19.62 7.93
C GLY A 470 22.82 19.66 8.59
N PRO A 471 21.87 18.80 8.17
CA PRO A 471 20.58 18.67 8.84
C PRO A 471 20.73 18.14 10.27
N ILE A 472 19.74 18.39 11.11
CA ILE A 472 19.68 17.83 12.47
C ILE A 472 19.13 16.40 12.47
N TYR A 473 18.38 16.03 11.42
CA TYR A 473 17.83 14.70 11.24
C TYR A 473 17.71 14.38 9.74
N VAL A 474 17.99 13.12 9.42
CA VAL A 474 17.74 12.50 8.13
C VAL A 474 17.16 11.12 8.41
N SER A 475 16.07 10.76 7.75
CA SER A 475 15.49 9.42 7.87
C SER A 475 16.55 8.34 7.58
N PRO A 476 16.64 7.28 8.41
CA PRO A 476 17.62 6.20 8.20
C PRO A 476 17.45 5.45 6.89
N ASP A 477 16.20 5.31 6.44
CA ASP A 477 15.82 4.64 5.21
C ASP A 477 14.50 5.22 4.68
N SER A 478 14.09 4.74 3.52
CA SER A 478 12.89 5.22 2.84
C SER A 478 11.59 4.80 3.53
N ASP A 479 11.57 3.70 4.28
CA ASP A 479 10.37 3.25 4.97
C ASP A 479 10.07 4.17 6.15
N VAL A 480 11.09 4.47 6.97
CA VAL A 480 10.99 5.46 8.04
C VAL A 480 10.67 6.84 7.48
N GLY A 481 11.26 7.21 6.34
CA GLY A 481 10.96 8.48 5.67
C GLY A 481 9.51 8.62 5.23
N ILE A 482 8.90 7.56 4.71
CA ILE A 482 7.47 7.55 4.40
C ILE A 482 6.62 7.70 5.67
N ASP A 483 6.95 6.96 6.72
CA ASP A 483 6.17 6.96 7.96
C ASP A 483 6.24 8.31 8.70
N ASP A 484 7.40 8.96 8.70
CA ASP A 484 7.56 10.31 9.26
C ASP A 484 6.87 11.37 8.38
N ALA A 485 6.95 11.24 7.05
CA ALA A 485 6.33 12.18 6.13
C ALA A 485 4.81 12.21 6.25
N ILE A 486 4.14 11.05 6.42
CA ILE A 486 2.68 11.00 6.62
C ILE A 486 2.26 11.78 7.88
N LYS A 487 3.14 11.91 8.87
CA LYS A 487 2.85 12.63 10.11
C LYS A 487 3.02 14.14 9.94
N PHE A 488 4.14 14.58 9.36
CA PHE A 488 4.38 16.02 9.11
C PHE A 488 3.53 16.60 7.98
N PHE A 489 3.28 15.80 6.94
CA PHE A 489 2.57 16.17 5.72
C PHE A 489 1.37 15.23 5.53
N PRO A 490 0.29 15.39 6.34
CA PRO A 490 -0.90 14.58 6.22
C PRO A 490 -1.61 14.80 4.87
N HIS A 491 -2.59 13.96 4.55
CA HIS A 491 -3.27 13.99 3.23
C HIS A 491 -4.03 15.28 2.92
N ASP A 492 -4.39 16.05 3.94
CA ASP A 492 -5.00 17.36 3.86
C ASP A 492 -3.99 18.51 4.04
N PHE A 493 -2.69 18.22 4.06
CA PHE A 493 -1.63 19.19 4.32
C PHE A 493 -1.80 20.45 3.50
N ASP A 494 -2.05 20.35 2.19
CA ASP A 494 -2.25 21.50 1.30
C ASP A 494 -3.37 22.46 1.74
N GLN A 495 -4.41 21.93 2.40
CA GLN A 495 -5.56 22.70 2.89
C GLN A 495 -5.36 23.24 4.30
N MET A 496 -4.39 22.70 5.05
CA MET A 496 -4.11 23.17 6.41
C MET A 496 -3.52 24.58 6.42
N ASP A 497 -4.06 25.42 7.30
CA ASP A 497 -3.49 26.71 7.63
C ASP A 497 -2.54 26.58 8.83
N GLY A 498 -1.34 27.14 8.71
CA GLY A 498 -0.38 27.17 9.81
C GLY A 498 -0.72 28.24 10.86
N GLU A 499 -0.13 28.09 12.05
CA GLU A 499 -0.30 29.00 13.18
C GLU A 499 -0.17 30.49 12.80
N VAL A 500 0.79 30.81 11.92
CA VAL A 500 1.07 32.18 11.48
C VAL A 500 -0.10 32.77 10.70
N LYS A 501 -0.72 31.98 9.81
CA LYS A 501 -1.84 32.45 8.98
C LYS A 501 -3.10 32.63 9.83
N ILE A 502 -3.34 31.73 10.78
CA ILE A 502 -4.44 31.86 11.76
C ILE A 502 -4.24 33.13 12.60
N TRP A 503 -3.02 33.40 13.05
CA TRP A 503 -2.70 34.60 13.81
C TRP A 503 -2.93 35.89 13.01
N LEU A 504 -2.51 35.92 11.73
CA LEU A 504 -2.75 37.06 10.85
C LEU A 504 -4.24 37.33 10.63
N ALA A 505 -5.04 36.28 10.43
CA ALA A 505 -6.50 36.40 10.29
C ALA A 505 -7.17 36.93 11.58
N GLN A 506 -6.66 36.54 12.76
CA GLN A 506 -7.15 37.08 14.03
C GLN A 506 -6.76 38.55 14.23
N GLN A 507 -5.60 38.98 13.75
CA GLN A 507 -5.22 40.40 13.79
C GLN A 507 -6.11 41.23 12.87
N SER A 508 -6.31 40.79 11.62
CA SER A 508 -7.16 41.52 10.68
C SER A 508 -8.60 41.62 11.19
N ALA A 509 -9.15 40.55 11.77
CA ALA A 509 -10.49 40.58 12.37
C ALA A 509 -10.59 41.59 13.53
N ARG A 510 -9.57 41.67 14.39
CA ARG A 510 -9.53 42.67 15.48
C ARG A 510 -9.40 44.10 14.97
N GLU A 511 -8.66 44.30 13.88
CA GLU A 511 -8.52 45.61 13.25
C GLU A 511 -9.82 46.04 12.56
N GLU A 512 -10.53 45.12 11.90
CA GLU A 512 -11.85 45.36 11.32
C GLU A 512 -12.91 45.66 12.40
N GLU A 513 -12.93 44.89 13.50
CA GLU A 513 -13.80 45.18 14.65
C GLU A 513 -13.48 46.54 15.29
N ALA A 514 -12.19 46.91 15.39
CA ALA A 514 -11.78 48.21 15.92
C ALA A 514 -12.15 49.36 14.97
N MET A 515 -12.03 49.19 13.65
CA MET A 515 -12.47 50.19 12.67
C MET A 515 -13.99 50.36 12.67
N ALA A 516 -14.75 49.26 12.74
CA ALA A 516 -16.21 49.31 12.85
C ALA A 516 -16.67 50.00 14.15
N ALA A 517 -15.98 49.76 15.27
CA ALA A 517 -16.25 50.44 16.53
C ALA A 517 -15.92 51.95 16.52
N VAL A 518 -15.00 52.39 15.66
CA VAL A 518 -14.68 53.81 15.46
C VAL A 518 -15.67 54.48 14.50
N GLU A 519 -16.15 53.78 13.46
CA GLU A 519 -17.19 54.29 12.55
C GLU A 519 -18.56 54.42 13.22
N ASP A 520 -18.90 53.56 14.18
CA ASP A 520 -20.12 53.68 15.00
C ASP A 520 -19.98 54.71 16.15
N GLY A 521 -18.80 55.32 16.32
CA GLY A 521 -18.41 56.12 17.47
C GLY A 521 -18.27 57.63 17.26
N ASP A 522 -18.69 58.19 16.11
CA ASP A 522 -18.70 59.65 15.90
C ASP A 522 -20.01 60.27 16.40
N GLY A 523 -20.07 60.50 17.71
CA GLY A 523 -21.18 61.20 18.33
C GLY A 523 -21.03 61.36 19.84
N GLU A 524 -19.95 62.00 20.32
CA GLU A 524 -20.02 63.00 21.39
C GLU A 524 -18.63 63.59 21.71
N GLU A 525 -18.53 64.92 21.59
CA GLU A 525 -17.44 65.72 22.14
C GLU A 525 -17.33 65.48 23.64
N HIS A 526 -16.10 65.31 24.16
CA HIS A 526 -15.82 65.79 25.51
C HIS A 526 -14.43 66.38 25.68
N VAL A 527 -14.48 67.56 26.29
CA VAL A 527 -13.46 68.56 26.57
C VAL A 527 -12.36 68.03 27.52
N ALA A 528 -11.15 68.56 27.30
CA ALA A 528 -9.92 68.34 28.06
C ALA A 528 -9.99 68.62 29.57
N GLY A 529 -9.14 67.92 30.33
CA GLY A 529 -8.73 68.27 31.69
C GLY A 529 -7.79 67.24 32.34
N GLU A 530 -6.47 67.54 32.33
CA GLU A 530 -5.42 67.36 33.37
C GLU A 530 -5.50 66.11 34.28
N ASP A 531 -4.59 65.13 34.25
CA ASP A 531 -3.16 65.07 34.65
C ASP A 531 -2.97 64.16 35.90
N GLU A 532 -1.92 63.33 35.85
CA GLU A 532 -1.22 62.63 36.94
C GLU A 532 -1.95 61.56 37.82
N GLU A 533 -1.73 60.26 37.52
CA GLU A 533 -1.26 59.24 38.50
C GLU A 533 -1.21 57.83 37.86
N PHE A 534 -0.07 57.40 37.31
CA PHE A 534 0.20 55.96 37.12
C PHE A 534 1.69 55.64 37.31
N SER A 535 2.15 55.84 38.53
CA SER A 535 3.36 55.22 39.07
C SER A 535 3.13 54.90 40.54
N ARG A 536 2.41 53.80 40.80
CA ARG A 536 2.41 53.00 42.04
C ARG A 536 1.35 51.90 41.92
N ARG A 537 1.77 50.68 41.60
CA ARG A 537 1.20 49.37 42.02
C ARG A 537 1.69 48.24 41.10
N LYS A 538 2.99 47.93 41.22
CA LYS A 538 3.55 46.57 41.03
C LYS A 538 4.68 46.36 42.04
N GLU A 539 4.40 46.63 43.30
CA GLU A 539 5.10 46.08 44.46
C GLU A 539 4.02 45.75 45.49
N ASN A 540 4.10 44.55 46.08
CA ASN A 540 3.06 43.77 46.79
C ASN A 540 2.14 43.04 45.80
N GLU A 541 2.21 41.73 45.58
CA GLU A 541 2.25 40.64 46.56
C GLU A 541 3.15 39.48 46.08
N LYS A 542 4.38 39.46 46.59
CA LYS A 542 5.04 38.22 47.02
C LYS A 542 5.09 38.34 48.54
N GLU A 543 4.35 37.48 49.25
CA GLU A 543 4.68 36.93 50.57
C GLU A 543 3.42 36.29 51.17
N GLY A 544 3.50 34.99 51.44
CA GLY A 544 2.41 34.22 52.03
C GLY A 544 2.59 32.70 51.94
N GLU A 545 3.82 32.20 52.09
CA GLU A 545 4.04 30.83 52.57
C GLU A 545 4.08 30.89 54.10
N GLU A 546 3.34 30.01 54.79
CA GLU A 546 3.91 29.23 55.90
C GLU A 546 3.02 28.03 56.24
N GLU A 547 3.62 26.84 56.07
CA GLU A 547 3.66 25.68 56.98
C GLU A 547 2.33 25.07 57.52
N ARG A 548 2.08 23.74 57.50
CA ARG A 548 2.94 22.62 57.93
C ARG A 548 2.20 21.25 57.69
N PRO A 549 2.77 20.07 58.02
CA PRO A 549 3.20 19.03 57.08
C PRO A 549 2.27 17.80 57.02
N PHE A 550 2.36 16.98 55.95
CA PHE A 550 1.86 15.60 55.98
C PHE A 550 2.93 14.59 55.58
N THR A 551 3.08 13.65 56.50
CA THR A 551 4.09 12.60 56.63
C THR A 551 3.91 11.46 55.63
N THR A 552 5.02 11.03 55.07
CA THR A 552 5.25 9.76 54.40
C THR A 552 4.87 8.57 55.29
N LYS A 553 4.03 7.65 54.80
CA LYS A 553 4.03 6.26 55.25
C LYS A 553 4.03 5.32 54.06
N LEU A 554 5.14 4.58 53.96
CA LEU A 554 5.21 3.28 53.30
C LEU A 554 4.21 2.31 53.95
N SER A 555 3.59 1.47 53.12
CA SER A 555 3.14 0.15 53.52
C SER A 555 3.29 -0.84 52.36
N THR A 556 4.32 -1.68 52.44
CA THR A 556 4.24 -3.13 52.13
C THR A 556 3.22 -3.76 53.10
N VAL A 557 2.52 -4.88 52.88
CA VAL A 557 2.78 -6.21 52.30
C VAL A 557 1.40 -6.88 52.09
N SER A 558 1.20 -7.70 51.05
CA SER A 558 0.71 -9.10 51.07
C SER A 558 0.38 -9.58 49.68
#